data_AF-A0A8T4IZ85-F1
#
_entry.id   AF-A0A8T4IZ85-F1
#
_cell.length_a   1.000
_cell.length_b   1.000
_cell.length_c   1.000
_cell.angle_alpha   90.00
_cell.angle_beta   90.00
_cell.angle_gamma   90.00
#
_symmetry.space_group_name_H-M   'P 1'
#
loop_
_entity.id
_entity.type
_entity.pdbx_description
1 polymer ?
#
loop_
_entity_poly.entity_id
_entity_poly.type
_entity_poly.pdbx_seq_one_letter_code
_entity_poly.pdbx_strand_id
1 'polypeptide(L)'
;MDQTGIRIASGVAVWIFAAFGGLLIVLLSRAVTSAAQYLRGQGRILPLVVRPDPGDGETGSGNGGDGSAAARRQACRELAAHLAVHLSATSNDSLLAPGAASPTPVAPSPQASSTPHGWLESVVRLAVSRPRAFHVHLTEMEPVEEGLRRVSVRIVRAPQGQIVAATVVEKPRDEQLVETLACYTTVSVRGLPAMRRRIPRWERWDHDVRGYARFRHGVTEQEKAQAREQARPLPAPLLAYSVPRRYAAALRAFADAAEYSPGNLTLRLHQAALHERVGSYRPKEYAKAIDIYQRCTELWPGHIETAYRTAIAYSRGSTPVRRGSPRLSENEMERLHDTANRHFDDLERRLRRRALARCWARTVVPGGRWNPGERRYWSSWLTPLPLPARRSRRSTFRGAIVIARAGHTMGGALRTPDDSPRLREIQREVETAFERVARQVMSGSRGPGHLRLLYPQRGHSLRGGVHDAAWHATPLPGRPTSRFWGPLRRPGVGWLAHYNAACFLALAIPLAPAFRPGRYADDGQWSEDCARAALNQLDNSLRTPDTELTTGWILHDADLQALWKTELGARWASFMGVPLSRAR
;
A
#
# COMPACT_ATOMS: atom_id res chain seq x y z
N MET A 1 78.07 -10.40 11.37
CA MET A 1 76.60 -10.42 11.53
C MET A 1 75.99 -10.22 10.15
N ASP A 2 75.34 -11.25 9.63
CA ASP A 2 74.89 -11.32 8.23
C ASP A 2 73.72 -10.38 7.94
N GLN A 3 73.94 -9.43 7.04
CA GLN A 3 72.92 -8.49 6.55
C GLN A 3 71.74 -9.20 5.87
N THR A 4 71.94 -10.43 5.41
CA THR A 4 70.92 -11.33 4.84
C THR A 4 69.88 -11.77 5.87
N GLY A 5 70.29 -12.06 7.11
CA GLY A 5 69.36 -12.45 8.19
C GLY A 5 68.43 -11.32 8.61
N ILE A 6 68.94 -10.08 8.64
CA ILE A 6 68.16 -8.88 8.99
C ILE A 6 67.12 -8.55 7.90
N ARG A 7 67.46 -8.74 6.61
CA ARG A 7 66.51 -8.52 5.51
C ARG A 7 65.37 -9.54 5.51
N ILE A 8 65.65 -10.81 5.76
CA ILE A 8 64.61 -11.85 5.82
C ILE A 8 63.69 -11.63 7.03
N ALA A 9 64.26 -11.31 8.20
CA ALA A 9 63.47 -10.99 9.40
C ALA A 9 62.58 -9.75 9.19
N SER A 10 63.09 -8.71 8.51
CA SER A 10 62.32 -7.50 8.20
C SER A 10 61.18 -7.76 7.21
N GLY A 11 61.39 -8.63 6.21
CA GLY A 11 60.35 -9.03 5.27
C GLY A 11 59.21 -9.81 5.94
N VAL A 12 59.54 -10.77 6.81
CA VAL A 12 58.55 -11.54 7.57
C VAL A 12 57.77 -10.65 8.54
N ALA A 13 58.43 -9.71 9.21
CA ALA A 13 57.76 -8.75 10.09
C ALA A 13 56.76 -7.87 9.32
N VAL A 14 57.13 -7.36 8.14
CA VAL A 14 56.23 -6.56 7.28
C VAL A 14 55.00 -7.36 6.85
N TRP A 15 55.15 -8.63 6.48
CA TRP A 15 54.01 -9.50 6.13
C TRP A 15 53.11 -9.80 7.33
N ILE A 16 53.67 -10.02 8.52
CA ILE A 16 52.90 -10.22 9.75
C ILE A 16 52.12 -8.95 10.12
N PHE A 17 52.75 -7.77 10.08
CA PHE A 17 52.07 -6.50 10.33
C PHE A 17 50.98 -6.20 9.29
N ALA A 18 51.21 -6.51 8.01
CA ALA A 18 50.21 -6.37 6.96
C ALA A 18 49.02 -7.33 7.18
N ALA A 19 49.28 -8.58 7.55
CA ALA A 19 48.23 -9.56 7.87
C ALA A 19 47.41 -9.14 9.11
N PHE A 20 48.07 -8.65 10.16
CA PHE A 20 47.41 -8.17 11.37
C PHE A 20 46.60 -6.90 11.12
N GLY A 21 47.12 -5.96 10.33
CA GLY A 21 46.40 -4.77 9.87
C GLY A 21 45.18 -5.13 9.03
N GLY A 22 45.30 -6.10 8.12
CA GLY A 22 44.17 -6.63 7.35
C GLY A 22 43.09 -7.25 8.24
N LEU A 23 43.48 -8.06 9.23
CA LEU A 23 42.55 -8.66 10.20
C LEU A 23 41.81 -7.58 11.01
N LEU A 24 42.53 -6.56 11.49
CA LEU A 24 41.95 -5.46 12.27
C LEU A 24 40.90 -4.69 11.45
N ILE A 25 41.19 -4.40 10.18
CA ILE A 25 40.27 -3.71 9.26
C ILE A 25 39.00 -4.56 9.03
N VAL A 26 39.13 -5.88 8.87
CA VAL A 26 37.99 -6.80 8.73
C VAL A 26 37.14 -6.82 10.01
N LEU A 27 37.76 -6.89 11.19
CA LEU A 27 37.04 -6.86 12.46
C LEU A 27 36.32 -5.53 12.70
N LEU A 28 36.98 -4.41 12.41
CA LEU A 28 36.41 -3.07 12.58
C LEU A 28 35.25 -2.84 11.61
N SER A 29 35.42 -3.20 10.33
CA SER A 29 34.36 -3.10 9.32
C SER A 29 33.16 -3.99 9.66
N ARG A 30 33.39 -5.19 10.20
CA ARG A 30 32.34 -6.09 10.69
C ARG A 30 31.63 -5.54 11.93
N ALA A 31 32.34 -4.91 12.86
CA ALA A 31 31.75 -4.26 14.04
C ALA A 31 30.89 -3.06 13.64
N VAL A 32 31.39 -2.20 12.74
CA VAL A 32 30.66 -1.03 12.22
C VAL A 32 29.43 -1.46 11.41
N THR A 33 29.55 -2.44 10.52
CA THR A 33 28.39 -2.97 9.77
C THR A 33 27.39 -3.66 10.69
N SER A 34 27.83 -4.44 11.68
CA SER A 34 26.95 -5.08 12.66
C SER A 34 26.22 -4.05 13.53
N ALA A 35 26.91 -2.99 13.97
CA ALA A 35 26.31 -1.89 14.72
C ALA A 35 25.32 -1.09 13.86
N ALA A 36 25.68 -0.77 12.61
CA ALA A 36 24.81 -0.11 11.66
C ALA A 36 23.58 -0.97 11.31
N GLN A 37 23.75 -2.28 11.12
CA GLN A 37 22.65 -3.23 10.90
C GLN A 37 21.78 -3.42 12.15
N TYR A 38 22.38 -3.39 13.35
CA TYR A 38 21.65 -3.46 14.61
C TYR A 38 20.78 -2.21 14.79
N LEU A 39 21.35 -1.02 14.60
CA LEU A 39 20.64 0.27 14.70
C LEU A 39 19.59 0.42 13.58
N ARG A 40 19.89 0.05 12.34
CA ARG A 40 18.90 0.02 11.23
C ARG A 40 17.86 -1.09 11.38
N GLY A 41 18.19 -2.16 12.09
CA GLY A 41 17.38 -3.37 12.27
C GLY A 41 16.52 -3.39 13.54
N GLN A 42 16.67 -2.41 14.44
CA GLN A 42 15.93 -2.33 15.71
C GLN A 42 14.39 -2.18 15.56
N GLY A 43 13.86 -2.07 14.35
CA GLY A 43 12.41 -2.08 14.08
C GLY A 43 11.97 -2.80 12.80
N ARG A 44 12.89 -3.43 12.05
CA ARG A 44 12.54 -4.12 10.80
C ARG A 44 12.12 -5.57 11.08
N ILE A 45 11.07 -6.02 10.40
CA ILE A 45 10.70 -7.44 10.34
C ILE A 45 11.84 -8.13 9.57
N LEU A 46 12.37 -9.24 10.10
CA LEU A 46 13.44 -9.98 9.44
C LEU A 46 12.86 -10.66 8.18
N PRO A 47 13.60 -10.67 7.05
CA PRO A 47 13.13 -11.32 5.83
C PRO A 47 12.99 -12.84 6.03
N LEU A 48 12.01 -13.40 5.34
CA LEU A 48 11.85 -14.84 5.15
C LEU A 48 12.61 -15.24 3.89
N VAL A 49 13.49 -16.24 4.01
CA VAL A 49 14.28 -16.78 2.90
C VAL A 49 13.97 -18.26 2.81
N VAL A 50 13.29 -18.68 1.74
CA VAL A 50 13.04 -20.10 1.48
C VAL A 50 14.32 -20.73 0.94
N ARG A 51 14.75 -21.83 1.52
CA ARG A 51 15.88 -22.62 1.06
C ARG A 51 15.47 -24.08 0.92
N PRO A 52 15.77 -24.74 -0.20
CA PRO A 52 15.78 -26.20 -0.21
C PRO A 52 16.82 -26.67 0.80
N ASP A 53 16.51 -27.74 1.53
CA ASP A 53 17.43 -28.27 2.53
C ASP A 53 18.74 -28.72 1.86
N PRO A 54 19.92 -28.23 2.26
CA PRO A 54 21.17 -28.84 1.86
C PRO A 54 21.26 -30.14 2.65
N GLY A 55 20.80 -31.25 2.07
CA GLY A 55 20.80 -32.53 2.77
C GLY A 55 22.17 -32.79 3.42
N ASP A 56 22.18 -33.04 4.72
CA ASP A 56 23.35 -33.53 5.44
C ASP A 56 23.71 -34.90 4.85
N GLY A 57 24.67 -34.96 3.92
CA GLY A 57 25.10 -36.22 3.30
C GLY A 57 25.84 -36.08 1.98
N GLU A 58 26.94 -35.33 1.94
CA GLU A 58 27.89 -35.35 0.81
C GLU A 58 28.96 -36.46 0.93
N THR A 59 28.82 -37.43 1.84
CA THR A 59 29.85 -38.47 2.06
C THR A 59 29.36 -39.93 2.08
N GLY A 60 28.13 -40.20 1.62
CA GLY A 60 27.63 -41.57 1.48
C GLY A 60 27.71 -42.08 0.05
N SER A 61 28.88 -42.53 -0.38
CA SER A 61 29.04 -43.35 -1.60
C SER A 61 28.29 -44.67 -1.41
N GLY A 62 27.04 -44.72 -1.86
CA GLY A 62 26.19 -45.90 -1.86
C GLY A 62 25.60 -46.10 -3.24
N ASN A 63 26.31 -46.86 -4.08
CA ASN A 63 25.83 -47.30 -5.39
C ASN A 63 24.54 -48.13 -5.22
N GLY A 64 23.38 -47.56 -5.56
CA GLY A 64 22.14 -48.30 -5.76
C GLY A 64 20.90 -47.61 -5.20
N GLY A 65 20.23 -46.76 -6.01
CA GLY A 65 18.90 -46.23 -5.69
C GLY A 65 18.60 -44.77 -6.08
N ASP A 66 19.51 -44.08 -6.76
CA ASP A 66 19.53 -42.60 -6.84
C ASP A 66 18.41 -41.89 -7.62
N GLY A 67 17.62 -42.60 -8.44
CA GLY A 67 16.56 -41.97 -9.23
C GLY A 67 15.45 -41.34 -8.38
N SER A 68 15.03 -42.01 -7.31
CA SER A 68 13.94 -41.56 -6.43
C SER A 68 14.37 -40.42 -5.49
N ALA A 69 15.61 -40.46 -5.00
CA ALA A 69 16.14 -39.39 -4.15
C ALA A 69 16.40 -38.10 -4.94
N ALA A 70 16.93 -38.20 -6.16
CA ALA A 70 17.12 -37.05 -7.05
C ALA A 70 15.79 -36.41 -7.48
N ALA A 71 14.78 -37.23 -7.81
CA ALA A 71 13.44 -36.76 -8.14
C ALA A 71 12.78 -36.01 -6.95
N ARG A 72 12.86 -36.55 -5.73
CA ARG A 72 12.37 -35.86 -4.51
C ARG A 72 13.10 -34.54 -4.25
N ARG A 73 14.43 -34.49 -4.43
CA ARG A 73 15.20 -33.23 -4.31
C ARG A 73 14.79 -32.19 -5.36
N GLN A 74 14.45 -32.62 -6.57
CA GLN A 74 13.95 -31.73 -7.61
C GLN A 74 12.55 -31.20 -7.28
N ALA A 75 11.62 -32.09 -6.90
CA ALA A 75 10.27 -31.72 -6.51
C ALA A 75 10.24 -30.77 -5.30
N CYS A 76 11.13 -30.97 -4.32
CA CYS A 76 11.29 -30.06 -3.19
C CYS A 76 11.84 -28.68 -3.60
N ARG A 77 12.76 -28.62 -4.58
CA ARG A 77 13.25 -27.34 -5.15
C ARG A 77 12.16 -26.57 -5.87
N GLU A 78 11.32 -27.26 -6.63
CA GLU A 78 10.17 -26.65 -7.32
C GLU A 78 9.14 -26.13 -6.31
N LEU A 79 8.83 -26.91 -5.26
CA LEU A 79 7.96 -26.48 -4.17
C LEU A 79 8.53 -25.25 -3.44
N ALA A 80 9.84 -25.23 -3.17
CA ALA A 80 10.51 -24.09 -2.55
C ALA A 80 10.41 -22.83 -3.43
N ALA A 81 10.55 -22.98 -4.75
CA ALA A 81 10.38 -21.88 -5.69
C ALA A 81 8.94 -21.36 -5.70
N HIS A 82 7.93 -22.24 -5.77
CA HIS A 82 6.53 -21.86 -5.69
C HIS A 82 6.18 -21.16 -4.37
N LEU A 83 6.70 -21.67 -3.24
CA LEU A 83 6.52 -21.04 -1.94
C LEU A 83 7.19 -19.66 -1.88
N ALA A 84 8.39 -19.51 -2.43
CA ALA A 84 9.08 -18.22 -2.48
C ALA A 84 8.30 -17.19 -3.32
N VAL A 85 7.79 -17.59 -4.49
CA VAL A 85 6.90 -16.75 -5.31
C VAL A 85 5.65 -16.37 -4.54
N HIS A 86 5.01 -17.32 -3.86
CA HIS A 86 3.79 -17.06 -3.07
C HIS A 86 4.04 -16.10 -1.89
N LEU A 87 5.16 -16.27 -1.18
CA LEU A 87 5.57 -15.39 -0.07
C LEU A 87 6.00 -13.99 -0.53
N SER A 88 6.50 -13.85 -1.77
CA SER A 88 6.82 -12.55 -2.34
C SER A 88 5.59 -11.80 -2.83
N ALA A 89 4.63 -12.49 -3.47
CA ALA A 89 3.35 -11.92 -3.87
C ALA A 89 2.58 -11.35 -2.67
N THR A 90 2.52 -12.11 -1.56
CA THR A 90 1.87 -11.68 -0.31
C THR A 90 2.44 -10.41 0.33
N SER A 91 3.68 -10.03 0.01
CA SER A 91 4.25 -8.76 0.48
C SER A 91 3.68 -7.53 -0.23
N ASN A 92 3.08 -7.73 -1.41
CA ASN A 92 2.51 -6.71 -2.28
C ASN A 92 0.97 -6.61 -2.22
N ASP A 93 0.31 -7.49 -1.45
CA ASP A 93 -1.17 -7.55 -1.34
C ASP A 93 -1.75 -6.39 -0.52
N SER A 94 -1.55 -5.16 -1.00
CA SER A 94 -2.12 -3.93 -0.46
C SER A 94 -3.26 -3.46 -1.36
N LEU A 95 -4.37 -4.20 -1.38
CA LEU A 95 -5.67 -3.70 -1.86
C LEU A 95 -6.37 -2.82 -0.80
N LEU A 96 -5.78 -2.68 0.39
CA LEU A 96 -6.24 -1.74 1.39
C LEU A 96 -5.96 -0.31 0.98
N ALA A 97 -6.61 0.59 1.72
CA ALA A 97 -6.29 1.99 1.74
C ALA A 97 -4.79 2.32 1.70
N PRO A 98 -4.40 3.47 1.09
CA PRO A 98 -3.09 4.08 1.25
C PRO A 98 -2.62 3.99 2.71
N GLY A 99 -1.46 3.40 2.95
CA GLY A 99 -0.80 3.34 4.25
C GLY A 99 -1.24 2.22 5.19
N ALA A 100 -2.24 1.40 4.84
CA ALA A 100 -2.77 0.36 5.71
C ALA A 100 -1.90 -0.90 5.80
N ALA A 101 -0.92 -1.05 4.91
CA ALA A 101 0.15 -2.01 5.07
C ALA A 101 1.44 -1.27 5.46
N SER A 102 2.12 -1.78 6.49
CA SER A 102 3.57 -1.58 6.58
C SER A 102 4.20 -2.51 5.54
N PRO A 103 4.69 -2.03 4.37
CA PRO A 103 5.37 -2.91 3.44
C PRO A 103 6.54 -3.54 4.21
N THR A 104 6.54 -4.87 4.24
CA THR A 104 7.72 -5.60 4.64
C THR A 104 8.52 -5.75 3.36
N PRO A 105 9.62 -5.00 3.15
CA PRO A 105 10.43 -5.24 1.98
C PRO A 105 10.93 -6.67 2.05
N VAL A 106 10.51 -7.50 1.10
CA VAL A 106 11.22 -8.75 0.80
C VAL A 106 12.54 -8.29 0.23
N ALA A 107 13.61 -8.48 1.01
CA ALA A 107 14.94 -8.26 0.48
C ALA A 107 15.13 -9.26 -0.67
N PRO A 108 15.65 -8.85 -1.84
CA PRO A 108 16.07 -9.82 -2.84
C PRO A 108 16.99 -10.81 -2.14
N SER A 109 16.83 -12.10 -2.46
CA SER A 109 17.82 -13.10 -2.09
C SER A 109 19.19 -12.51 -2.42
N PRO A 110 20.17 -12.50 -1.50
CA PRO A 110 21.53 -12.22 -1.93
C PRO A 110 21.78 -13.21 -3.07
N GLN A 111 22.00 -12.70 -4.28
CA GLN A 111 22.36 -13.52 -5.41
C GLN A 111 23.46 -14.44 -4.90
N ALA A 112 23.18 -15.74 -4.88
CA ALA A 112 24.24 -16.71 -4.72
C ALA A 112 25.08 -16.52 -5.97
N SER A 113 26.12 -15.67 -5.87
CA SER A 113 27.13 -15.54 -6.89
C SER A 113 27.64 -16.95 -7.15
N SER A 114 27.34 -17.43 -8.36
CA SER A 114 27.88 -18.65 -8.91
C SER A 114 29.40 -18.57 -8.88
N THR A 115 30.02 -19.67 -8.44
CA THR A 115 31.45 -20.03 -8.52
C THR A 115 32.49 -19.01 -7.99
N PRO A 116 33.25 -19.36 -6.93
CA PRO A 116 34.17 -18.44 -6.25
C PRO A 116 35.43 -18.19 -7.09
N HIS A 117 35.60 -16.99 -7.65
CA HIS A 117 36.86 -16.60 -8.28
C HIS A 117 37.34 -15.25 -7.73
N GLY A 118 37.92 -15.26 -6.53
CA GLY A 118 38.66 -14.11 -6.00
C GLY A 118 38.73 -14.04 -4.46
N TRP A 119 39.93 -13.83 -3.92
CA TRP A 119 40.17 -13.61 -2.48
C TRP A 119 39.42 -12.38 -1.94
N LEU A 120 39.23 -11.36 -2.78
CA LEU A 120 38.51 -10.14 -2.43
C LEU A 120 37.03 -10.40 -2.10
N GLU A 121 36.37 -11.32 -2.80
CA GLU A 121 34.98 -11.69 -2.52
C GLU A 121 34.86 -12.50 -1.22
N SER A 122 35.86 -13.34 -0.91
CA SER A 122 35.96 -14.03 0.39
C SER A 122 36.14 -13.04 1.56
N VAL A 123 36.96 -12.00 1.38
CA VAL A 123 37.14 -10.93 2.38
C VAL A 123 35.86 -10.11 2.55
N VAL A 124 35.15 -9.77 1.45
CA VAL A 124 33.85 -9.10 1.52
C VAL A 124 32.80 -9.97 2.22
N ARG A 125 32.76 -11.28 1.95
CA ARG A 125 31.87 -12.22 2.66
C ARG A 125 32.21 -12.37 4.16
N LEU A 126 33.48 -12.24 4.53
CA LEU A 126 33.93 -12.25 5.93
C LEU A 126 33.61 -10.93 6.67
N ALA A 127 33.77 -9.80 5.98
CA ALA A 127 33.54 -8.46 6.50
C ALA A 127 32.04 -8.11 6.58
N VAL A 128 31.21 -8.59 5.65
CA VAL A 128 29.77 -8.35 5.64
C VAL A 128 29.06 -9.41 6.48
N SER A 129 28.55 -9.00 7.65
CA SER A 129 27.69 -9.86 8.46
C SER A 129 26.50 -10.36 7.64
N ARG A 130 26.31 -11.70 7.58
CA ARG A 130 25.12 -12.31 6.97
C ARG A 130 23.88 -11.62 7.55
N PRO A 131 22.97 -11.10 6.71
CA PRO A 131 21.80 -10.40 7.21
C PRO A 131 20.96 -11.36 8.07
N ARG A 132 20.49 -10.87 9.23
CA ARG A 132 19.59 -11.64 10.08
C ARG A 132 18.30 -11.94 9.31
N ALA A 133 17.92 -13.21 9.23
CA ALA A 133 16.78 -13.68 8.45
C ALA A 133 16.15 -14.93 9.09
N PHE A 134 14.93 -15.27 8.67
CA PHE A 134 14.32 -16.56 8.94
C PHE A 134 14.47 -17.44 7.70
N HIS A 135 15.21 -18.52 7.81
CA HIS A 135 15.36 -19.50 6.74
C HIS A 135 14.26 -20.55 6.87
N VAL A 136 13.51 -20.79 5.80
CA VAL A 136 12.51 -21.85 5.73
C VAL A 136 13.11 -23.00 4.97
N HIS A 137 13.37 -24.10 5.66
CA HIS A 137 13.86 -25.37 5.13
C HIS A 137 12.67 -26.28 4.86
N LEU A 138 12.65 -26.88 3.68
CA LEU A 138 11.63 -27.84 3.26
C LEU A 138 12.30 -29.20 3.04
N THR A 139 11.70 -30.25 3.61
CA THR A 139 12.16 -31.64 3.46
C THR A 139 10.96 -32.48 3.08
N GLU A 140 10.98 -33.06 1.88
CA GLU A 140 9.95 -34.00 1.43
C GLU A 140 10.10 -35.32 2.17
N MET A 141 8.99 -35.84 2.70
CA MET A 141 8.93 -37.08 3.47
C MET A 141 8.13 -38.13 2.71
N GLU A 142 8.30 -39.40 3.08
CA GLU A 142 7.46 -40.46 2.55
C GLU A 142 6.01 -40.26 2.98
N PRO A 143 5.06 -40.37 2.04
CA PRO A 143 3.65 -40.19 2.33
C PRO A 143 3.13 -41.35 3.17
N VAL A 144 2.24 -41.05 4.13
CA VAL A 144 1.61 -42.08 4.97
C VAL A 144 0.41 -42.72 4.26
N GLU A 145 -0.26 -41.97 3.40
CA GLU A 145 -1.41 -42.41 2.59
C GLU A 145 -1.12 -42.17 1.10
N GLU A 146 -1.60 -43.07 0.24
CA GLU A 146 -1.47 -42.93 -1.21
C GLU A 146 -2.18 -41.66 -1.71
N GLY A 147 -1.48 -40.89 -2.55
CA GLY A 147 -2.02 -39.66 -3.14
C GLY A 147 -1.88 -38.40 -2.29
N LEU A 148 -1.32 -38.49 -1.07
CA LEU A 148 -0.92 -37.32 -0.29
C LEU A 148 0.56 -37.01 -0.49
N ARG A 149 0.92 -35.71 -0.54
CA ARG A 149 2.31 -35.27 -0.39
C ARG A 149 2.55 -34.84 1.04
N ARG A 150 3.64 -35.33 1.63
CA ARG A 150 4.06 -35.04 3.01
C ARG A 150 5.35 -34.23 3.00
N VAL A 151 5.30 -33.03 3.58
CA VAL A 151 6.47 -32.14 3.63
C VAL A 151 6.68 -31.64 5.06
N SER A 152 7.90 -31.84 5.56
CA SER A 152 8.38 -31.22 6.78
C SER A 152 8.91 -29.82 6.48
N VAL A 153 8.51 -28.86 7.30
CA VAL A 153 8.95 -27.47 7.21
C VAL A 153 9.59 -27.06 8.51
N ARG A 154 10.80 -26.52 8.42
CA ARG A 154 11.58 -26.05 9.55
C ARG A 154 12.00 -24.60 9.35
N ILE A 155 11.68 -23.75 10.31
CA ILE A 155 12.02 -22.33 10.29
C ILE A 155 13.21 -22.11 11.22
N VAL A 156 14.33 -21.65 10.67
CA VAL A 156 15.60 -21.46 11.39
C VAL A 156 15.95 -19.98 11.40
N ARG A 157 16.32 -19.45 12.57
CA ARG A 157 16.80 -18.08 12.70
C ARG A 157 18.29 -17.99 12.37
N ALA A 158 18.62 -17.28 11.30
CA ALA A 158 20.00 -17.02 10.92
C ALA A 158 20.52 -15.70 11.54
N PRO A 159 21.80 -15.64 11.98
CA PRO A 159 22.82 -16.70 11.89
C PRO A 159 22.84 -17.67 13.09
N GLN A 160 21.96 -17.53 14.08
CA GLN A 160 22.02 -18.31 15.32
C GLN A 160 21.82 -19.83 15.13
N GLY A 161 21.22 -20.27 14.02
CA GLY A 161 20.91 -21.68 13.78
C GLY A 161 19.78 -22.23 14.65
N GLN A 162 19.13 -21.37 15.44
CA GLN A 162 18.04 -21.77 16.33
C GLN A 162 16.80 -22.14 15.52
N ILE A 163 16.25 -23.34 15.75
CA ILE A 163 14.93 -23.72 15.24
C ILE A 163 13.88 -22.91 15.99
N VAL A 164 13.00 -22.30 15.23
CA VAL A 164 11.99 -21.39 15.75
C VAL A 164 10.60 -22.01 15.68
N ALA A 165 10.34 -22.76 14.62
CA ALA A 165 9.12 -23.52 14.42
C ALA A 165 9.40 -24.69 13.47
N ALA A 166 8.73 -25.81 13.67
CA ALA A 166 8.74 -26.93 12.73
C ALA A 166 7.37 -27.60 12.72
N THR A 167 6.95 -28.09 11.55
CA THR A 167 5.72 -28.87 11.39
C THR A 167 5.84 -29.80 10.20
N VAL A 168 5.02 -30.83 10.17
CA VAL A 168 4.79 -31.65 8.98
C VAL A 168 3.41 -31.28 8.43
N VAL A 169 3.30 -31.15 7.11
CA VAL A 169 2.05 -30.86 6.41
C VAL A 169 1.80 -31.90 5.35
N GLU A 170 0.56 -32.39 5.31
CA GLU A 170 0.08 -33.40 4.37
C GLU A 170 -1.08 -32.83 3.56
N LYS A 171 -0.93 -32.81 2.24
CA LYS A 171 -1.97 -32.34 1.31
C LYS A 171 -1.94 -33.12 -0.01
N PRO A 172 -3.11 -33.34 -0.64
CA PRO A 172 -3.20 -34.05 -1.92
C PRO A 172 -2.75 -33.20 -3.12
N ARG A 173 -2.80 -31.86 -3.01
CA ARG A 173 -2.52 -30.93 -4.11
C ARG A 173 -1.42 -29.95 -3.73
N ASP A 174 -0.51 -29.71 -4.67
CA ASP A 174 0.61 -28.78 -4.50
C ASP A 174 0.16 -27.36 -4.15
N GLU A 175 -0.92 -26.86 -4.75
CA GLU A 175 -1.45 -25.53 -4.45
C GLU A 175 -1.89 -25.41 -2.98
N GLN A 176 -2.63 -26.41 -2.48
CA GLN A 176 -3.08 -26.45 -1.09
C GLN A 176 -1.91 -26.61 -0.13
N LEU A 177 -0.90 -27.38 -0.53
CA LEU A 177 0.34 -27.54 0.23
C LEU A 177 1.08 -26.19 0.34
N VAL A 178 1.35 -25.53 -0.79
CA VAL A 178 2.02 -24.21 -0.83
C VAL A 178 1.26 -23.18 0.00
N GLU A 179 -0.06 -23.10 -0.12
CA GLU A 179 -0.89 -22.18 0.65
C GLU A 179 -0.81 -22.46 2.16
N THR A 180 -0.91 -23.74 2.55
CA THR A 180 -0.82 -24.14 3.97
C THR A 180 0.57 -23.82 4.54
N LEU A 181 1.63 -24.11 3.78
CA LEU A 181 3.02 -23.81 4.17
C LEU A 181 3.27 -22.30 4.27
N ALA A 182 2.75 -21.51 3.32
CA ALA A 182 2.85 -20.05 3.35
C ALA A 182 2.14 -19.45 4.56
N CYS A 183 0.95 -19.96 4.91
CA CYS A 183 0.19 -19.54 6.08
C CYS A 183 0.94 -19.88 7.37
N TYR A 184 1.38 -21.13 7.51
CA TYR A 184 2.13 -21.60 8.67
C TYR A 184 3.42 -20.80 8.88
N THR A 185 4.21 -20.59 7.83
CA THR A 185 5.49 -19.86 7.90
C THR A 185 5.27 -18.40 8.30
N THR A 186 4.27 -17.73 7.72
CA THR A 186 3.94 -16.34 8.04
C THR A 186 3.46 -16.18 9.48
N VAL A 187 2.51 -16.99 9.93
CA VAL A 187 1.96 -16.93 11.29
C VAL A 187 3.00 -17.30 12.33
N SER A 188 3.78 -18.37 12.08
CA SER A 188 4.83 -18.82 13.00
C SER A 188 5.90 -17.74 13.21
N VAL A 189 6.38 -17.10 12.14
CA VAL A 189 7.39 -16.04 12.26
C VAL A 189 6.82 -14.77 12.88
N ARG A 190 5.61 -14.35 12.48
CA ARG A 190 4.99 -13.13 13.03
C ARG A 190 4.54 -13.31 14.48
N GLY A 191 4.22 -14.53 14.90
CA GLY A 191 3.81 -14.91 16.25
C GLY A 191 4.95 -14.91 17.28
N LEU A 192 6.22 -14.88 16.84
CA LEU A 192 7.35 -14.90 17.77
C LEU A 192 7.35 -13.68 18.68
N PRO A 193 7.65 -13.80 19.99
CA PRO A 193 7.70 -12.66 20.91
C PRO A 193 8.62 -11.54 20.41
N ALA A 194 9.77 -11.89 19.84
CA ALA A 194 10.72 -10.94 19.27
C ALA A 194 10.16 -10.17 18.05
N MET A 195 9.27 -10.80 17.29
CA MET A 195 8.62 -10.23 16.11
C MET A 195 7.34 -9.47 16.46
N ARG A 196 6.50 -10.01 17.36
CA ARG A 196 5.31 -9.33 17.90
C ARG A 196 5.66 -7.98 18.50
N ARG A 197 6.80 -7.85 19.19
CA ARG A 197 7.29 -6.55 19.70
C ARG A 197 7.54 -5.54 18.58
N ARG A 198 7.89 -5.98 17.37
CA ARG A 198 8.19 -5.12 16.20
C ARG A 198 6.97 -4.84 15.32
N ILE A 199 5.86 -5.54 15.56
CA ILE A 199 4.61 -5.39 14.81
C ILE A 199 3.63 -4.58 15.68
N PRO A 200 3.02 -3.50 15.16
CA PRO A 200 1.98 -2.76 15.88
C PRO A 200 0.88 -3.70 16.36
N ARG A 201 0.29 -3.42 17.54
CA ARG A 201 -0.65 -4.38 18.17
C ARG A 201 -1.84 -4.75 17.28
N TRP A 202 -2.31 -3.80 16.49
CA TRP A 202 -3.45 -3.95 15.59
C TRP A 202 -3.15 -4.69 14.28
N GLU A 203 -1.89 -5.00 13.98
CA GLU A 203 -1.47 -5.82 12.81
C GLU A 203 -1.03 -7.23 13.24
N ARG A 204 -1.15 -7.56 14.54
CA ARG A 204 -0.70 -8.86 15.06
C ARG A 204 -1.71 -9.94 14.67
N TRP A 205 -1.15 -11.04 14.21
CA TRP A 205 -1.87 -12.29 14.03
C TRP A 205 -1.83 -13.07 15.34
N ASP A 206 -2.94 -13.75 15.63
CA ASP A 206 -2.95 -14.75 16.69
C ASP A 206 -2.18 -16.01 16.24
N HIS A 207 -1.97 -16.94 17.16
CA HIS A 207 -1.22 -18.18 16.87
C HIS A 207 -2.00 -19.15 15.99
N ASP A 208 -3.30 -18.90 15.77
CA ASP A 208 -4.15 -19.74 14.93
C ASP A 208 -3.92 -19.46 13.44
N VAL A 209 -3.40 -20.47 12.74
CA VAL A 209 -3.14 -20.41 11.29
C VAL A 209 -4.43 -20.21 10.49
N ARG A 210 -5.58 -20.64 11.03
CA ARG A 210 -6.89 -20.52 10.36
C ARG A 210 -7.26 -19.07 10.07
N GLY A 211 -6.94 -18.13 10.96
CA GLY A 211 -7.23 -16.71 10.75
C GLY A 211 -6.53 -16.15 9.52
N TYR A 212 -5.24 -16.44 9.37
CA TYR A 212 -4.46 -16.03 8.20
C TYR A 212 -4.89 -16.77 6.92
N ALA A 213 -5.18 -18.07 7.02
CA ALA A 213 -5.67 -18.85 5.88
C ALA A 213 -7.02 -18.33 5.36
N ARG A 214 -7.97 -18.00 6.25
CA ARG A 214 -9.25 -17.40 5.86
C ARG A 214 -9.08 -16.01 5.25
N PHE A 215 -8.13 -15.22 5.76
CA PHE A 215 -7.77 -13.95 5.15
C PHE A 215 -7.26 -14.12 3.72
N ARG A 216 -6.33 -15.05 3.49
CA ARG A 216 -5.81 -15.37 2.15
C ARG A 216 -6.93 -15.81 1.21
N HIS A 217 -7.79 -16.71 1.67
CA HIS A 217 -8.97 -17.12 0.93
C HIS A 217 -9.85 -15.92 0.56
N GLY A 218 -10.07 -14.97 1.48
CA GLY A 218 -10.82 -13.73 1.22
C GLY A 218 -10.18 -12.84 0.15
N VAL A 219 -8.86 -12.68 0.17
CA VAL A 219 -8.12 -11.95 -0.88
C VAL A 219 -8.28 -12.63 -2.23
N THR A 220 -8.08 -13.96 -2.30
CA THR A 220 -8.23 -14.71 -3.55
C THR A 220 -9.65 -14.66 -4.10
N GLU A 221 -10.68 -14.78 -3.25
CA GLU A 221 -12.07 -14.65 -3.68
C GLU A 221 -12.41 -13.22 -4.12
N GLN A 222 -11.80 -12.20 -3.49
CA GLN A 222 -11.92 -10.81 -3.93
C GLN A 222 -11.30 -10.62 -5.32
N GLU A 223 -10.10 -11.15 -5.58
CA GLU A 223 -9.44 -11.10 -6.88
C GLU A 223 -10.23 -11.82 -7.96
N LYS A 224 -10.77 -13.02 -7.66
CA LYS A 224 -11.67 -13.75 -8.57
C LYS A 224 -12.93 -12.95 -8.88
N ALA A 225 -13.52 -12.32 -7.86
CA ALA A 225 -14.70 -11.48 -8.05
C ALA A 225 -14.39 -10.25 -8.92
N GLN A 226 -13.22 -9.63 -8.74
CA GLN A 226 -12.73 -8.55 -9.58
C GLN A 226 -12.49 -9.00 -11.02
N ALA A 227 -11.82 -10.13 -11.23
CA ALA A 227 -11.58 -10.68 -12.56
C ALA A 227 -12.90 -11.00 -13.29
N ARG A 228 -13.89 -11.56 -12.59
CA ARG A 228 -15.25 -11.81 -13.14
C ARG A 228 -15.98 -10.51 -13.49
N GLU A 229 -15.78 -9.46 -12.70
CA GLU A 229 -16.32 -8.14 -12.97
C GLU A 229 -15.72 -7.51 -14.23
N GLN A 230 -14.41 -7.65 -14.41
CA GLN A 230 -13.68 -7.19 -15.58
C GLN A 230 -14.03 -7.99 -16.85
N ALA A 231 -14.13 -9.32 -16.74
CA ALA A 231 -14.42 -10.20 -17.88
C ALA A 231 -15.86 -10.04 -18.41
N ARG A 232 -16.83 -9.74 -17.53
CA ARG A 232 -18.23 -9.55 -17.91
C ARG A 232 -18.77 -8.23 -17.36
N PRO A 233 -18.49 -7.11 -18.05
CA PRO A 233 -19.11 -5.83 -17.72
C PRO A 233 -20.63 -5.94 -17.91
N LEU A 234 -21.38 -5.67 -16.85
CA LEU A 234 -22.84 -5.70 -16.87
C LEU A 234 -23.38 -4.25 -16.90
N PRO A 235 -24.57 -4.03 -17.49
CA PRO A 235 -25.23 -2.74 -17.43
C PRO A 235 -25.56 -2.36 -15.97
N ALA A 236 -25.63 -1.04 -15.71
CA ALA A 236 -25.80 -0.48 -14.36
C ALA A 236 -26.91 -1.11 -13.49
N PRO A 237 -28.11 -1.44 -14.02
CA PRO A 237 -29.17 -2.05 -13.21
C PRO A 237 -28.80 -3.44 -12.69
N LEU A 238 -28.08 -4.25 -13.49
CA LEU A 238 -27.68 -5.60 -13.12
C LEU A 238 -26.50 -5.61 -12.14
N LEU A 239 -25.63 -4.58 -12.19
CA LEU A 239 -24.51 -4.44 -11.25
C LEU A 239 -24.97 -4.37 -9.78
N ALA A 240 -26.09 -3.68 -9.51
CA ALA A 240 -26.67 -3.57 -8.17
C ALA A 240 -27.10 -4.91 -7.54
N TYR A 241 -27.37 -5.92 -8.38
CA TYR A 241 -27.71 -7.26 -7.93
C TYR A 241 -26.51 -8.22 -7.97
N SER A 242 -25.67 -8.12 -8.99
CA SER A 242 -24.58 -9.09 -9.21
C SER A 242 -23.34 -8.80 -8.37
N VAL A 243 -22.97 -7.52 -8.16
CA VAL A 243 -21.72 -7.16 -7.46
C VAL A 243 -21.72 -7.68 -6.00
N PRO A 244 -22.75 -7.45 -5.18
CA PRO A 244 -22.81 -8.01 -3.82
C PRO A 244 -22.70 -9.54 -3.82
N ARG A 245 -23.32 -10.23 -4.78
CA ARG A 245 -23.25 -11.69 -4.91
C ARG A 245 -21.84 -12.17 -5.27
N ARG A 246 -21.15 -11.45 -6.17
CA ARG A 246 -19.76 -11.78 -6.58
C ARG A 246 -18.80 -11.67 -5.39
N TYR A 247 -18.96 -10.66 -4.54
CA TYR A 247 -18.08 -10.44 -3.38
C TYR A 247 -18.53 -11.15 -2.09
N ALA A 248 -19.66 -11.85 -2.10
CA ALA A 248 -20.20 -12.50 -0.90
C ALA A 248 -19.25 -13.55 -0.29
N ALA A 249 -18.53 -14.31 -1.13
CA ALA A 249 -17.56 -15.29 -0.66
C ALA A 249 -16.37 -14.62 0.05
N ALA A 250 -15.83 -13.54 -0.53
CA ALA A 250 -14.75 -12.76 0.07
C ALA A 250 -15.18 -12.11 1.39
N LEU A 251 -16.37 -11.51 1.44
CA LEU A 251 -16.92 -10.92 2.67
C LEU A 251 -17.07 -11.94 3.79
N ARG A 252 -17.57 -13.15 3.48
CA ARG A 252 -17.64 -14.26 4.46
C ARG A 252 -16.25 -14.68 4.92
N ALA A 253 -15.31 -14.88 4.01
CA ALA A 253 -13.95 -15.26 4.36
C ALA A 253 -13.24 -14.23 5.27
N PHE A 254 -13.45 -12.93 5.03
CA PHE A 254 -12.93 -11.89 5.93
C PHE A 254 -13.65 -11.86 7.29
N ALA A 255 -14.95 -12.14 7.33
CA ALA A 255 -15.68 -12.28 8.59
C ALA A 255 -15.16 -13.47 9.41
N ASP A 256 -15.03 -14.65 8.79
CA ASP A 256 -14.46 -15.86 9.41
C ASP A 256 -13.03 -15.58 9.92
N ALA A 257 -12.20 -14.92 9.11
CA ALA A 257 -10.84 -14.53 9.51
C ALA A 257 -10.84 -13.66 10.78
N ALA A 258 -11.78 -12.70 10.85
CA ALA A 258 -11.91 -11.81 11.98
C ALA A 258 -12.48 -12.48 13.24
N GLU A 259 -13.14 -13.63 13.13
CA GLU A 259 -13.52 -14.46 14.28
C GLU A 259 -12.30 -15.15 14.89
N TYR A 260 -11.38 -15.66 14.06
CA TYR A 260 -10.13 -16.27 14.52
C TYR A 260 -9.07 -15.26 14.98
N SER A 261 -9.15 -14.00 14.55
CA SER A 261 -8.19 -12.95 14.91
C SER A 261 -8.87 -11.58 15.10
N PRO A 262 -9.74 -11.43 16.11
CA PRO A 262 -10.57 -10.22 16.30
C PRO A 262 -9.77 -8.95 16.60
N GLY A 263 -8.54 -9.09 17.13
CA GLY A 263 -7.64 -7.98 17.43
C GLY A 263 -6.89 -7.42 16.21
N ASN A 264 -6.96 -8.10 15.06
CA ASN A 264 -6.26 -7.71 13.85
C ASN A 264 -7.13 -6.76 13.01
N LEU A 265 -6.81 -5.46 13.06
CA LEU A 265 -7.54 -4.44 12.31
C LEU A 265 -7.41 -4.58 10.80
N THR A 266 -6.31 -5.14 10.29
CA THR A 266 -6.11 -5.33 8.85
C THR A 266 -7.27 -6.11 8.25
N LEU A 267 -7.75 -7.15 8.94
CA LEU A 267 -8.91 -7.97 8.53
C LEU A 267 -10.18 -7.14 8.41
N ARG A 268 -10.49 -6.36 9.46
CA ARG A 268 -11.68 -5.52 9.51
C ARG A 268 -11.61 -4.38 8.49
N LEU A 269 -10.43 -3.82 8.25
CA LEU A 269 -10.23 -2.80 7.21
C LEU A 269 -10.44 -3.36 5.80
N HIS A 270 -10.02 -4.60 5.52
CA HIS A 270 -10.31 -5.26 4.25
C HIS A 270 -11.82 -5.50 4.08
N GLN A 271 -12.46 -5.99 5.13
CA GLN A 271 -13.90 -6.19 5.17
C GLN A 271 -14.66 -4.88 4.92
N ALA A 272 -14.29 -3.80 5.61
CA ALA A 272 -14.91 -2.48 5.48
C ALA A 272 -14.71 -1.88 4.09
N ALA A 273 -13.49 -1.95 3.53
CA ALA A 273 -13.20 -1.48 2.18
C ALA A 273 -14.02 -2.25 1.13
N LEU A 274 -14.26 -3.54 1.35
CA LEU A 274 -15.10 -4.33 0.46
C LEU A 274 -16.59 -3.95 0.58
N HIS A 275 -17.08 -3.71 1.80
CA HIS A 275 -18.42 -3.15 2.01
C HIS A 275 -18.58 -1.76 1.40
N GLU A 276 -17.55 -0.90 1.45
CA GLU A 276 -17.53 0.41 0.82
C GLU A 276 -17.66 0.30 -0.71
N ARG A 277 -16.94 -0.66 -1.31
CA ARG A 277 -17.04 -0.97 -2.74
C ARG A 277 -18.43 -1.48 -3.12
N VAL A 278 -18.98 -2.44 -2.37
CA VAL A 278 -20.34 -2.94 -2.59
C VAL A 278 -21.38 -1.84 -2.32
N GLY A 279 -21.09 -0.96 -1.37
CA GLY A 279 -21.84 0.22 -1.00
C GLY A 279 -22.15 1.14 -2.17
N SER A 280 -21.18 1.32 -3.08
CA SER A 280 -21.34 2.12 -4.30
C SER A 280 -22.49 1.63 -5.21
N TYR A 281 -22.96 0.40 -5.00
CA TYR A 281 -24.13 -0.18 -5.67
C TYR A 281 -25.32 -0.42 -4.73
N ARG A 282 -25.10 -0.49 -3.40
CA ARG A 282 -26.14 -0.71 -2.38
C ARG A 282 -25.87 0.16 -1.14
N PRO A 283 -26.58 1.28 -0.96
CA PRO A 283 -26.32 2.22 0.14
C PRO A 283 -26.29 1.59 1.55
N LYS A 284 -27.12 0.57 1.81
CA LYS A 284 -27.12 -0.15 3.11
C LYS A 284 -25.76 -0.78 3.46
N GLU A 285 -24.95 -1.14 2.46
CA GLU A 285 -23.62 -1.71 2.68
C GLU A 285 -22.59 -0.63 3.08
N TYR A 286 -22.80 0.65 2.72
CA TYR A 286 -21.98 1.75 3.25
C TYR A 286 -22.15 1.90 4.76
N ALA A 287 -23.36 1.74 5.29
CA ALA A 287 -23.60 1.79 6.74
C ALA A 287 -22.79 0.73 7.49
N LYS A 288 -22.66 -0.48 6.92
CA LYS A 288 -21.80 -1.55 7.48
C LYS A 288 -20.32 -1.18 7.42
N ALA A 289 -19.86 -0.59 6.32
CA ALA A 289 -18.47 -0.12 6.22
C ALA A 289 -18.17 0.94 7.29
N ILE A 290 -19.07 1.91 7.48
CA ILE A 290 -18.96 2.95 8.51
C ILE A 290 -18.91 2.33 9.90
N ASP A 291 -19.84 1.43 10.24
CA ASP A 291 -19.86 0.74 11.54
C ASP A 291 -18.54 -0.01 11.81
N ILE A 292 -18.01 -0.74 10.83
CA ILE A 292 -16.72 -1.43 10.99
C ILE A 292 -15.57 -0.43 11.22
N TYR A 293 -15.49 0.66 10.43
CA TYR A 293 -14.47 1.68 10.61
C TYR A 293 -14.57 2.41 11.96
N GLN A 294 -15.78 2.69 12.45
CA GLN A 294 -16.03 3.26 13.77
C GLN A 294 -15.51 2.34 14.86
N ARG A 295 -15.91 1.05 14.86
CA ARG A 295 -15.42 0.06 15.82
C ARG A 295 -13.90 -0.07 15.78
N CYS A 296 -13.28 -0.01 14.60
CA CYS A 296 -11.83 -0.01 14.48
C CYS A 296 -11.19 1.25 15.12
N THR A 297 -11.84 2.41 14.98
CA THR A 297 -11.40 3.67 15.59
C THR A 297 -11.60 3.68 17.10
N GLU A 298 -12.66 3.05 17.62
CA GLU A 298 -12.91 2.87 19.05
C GLU A 298 -11.89 1.94 19.70
N LEU A 299 -11.60 0.80 19.05
CA LEU A 299 -10.56 -0.12 19.49
C LEU A 299 -9.17 0.53 19.46
N TRP A 300 -8.91 1.38 18.46
CA TRP A 300 -7.61 2.04 18.29
C TRP A 300 -7.73 3.52 17.93
N PRO A 301 -8.01 4.40 18.92
CA PRO A 301 -8.22 5.83 18.69
C PRO A 301 -6.97 6.58 18.21
N GLY A 302 -5.82 5.93 18.13
CA GLY A 302 -4.60 6.52 17.57
C GLY A 302 -4.46 6.31 16.06
N HIS A 303 -5.10 5.29 15.49
CA HIS A 303 -4.77 4.85 14.12
C HIS A 303 -5.27 5.86 13.08
N ILE A 304 -4.33 6.51 12.38
CA ILE A 304 -4.62 7.65 11.50
C ILE A 304 -5.28 7.18 10.21
N GLU A 305 -4.81 6.08 9.62
CA GLU A 305 -5.33 5.53 8.36
C GLU A 305 -6.80 5.10 8.50
N THR A 306 -7.17 4.47 9.63
CA THR A 306 -8.55 4.09 9.92
C THR A 306 -9.43 5.32 10.12
N ALA A 307 -8.97 6.30 10.90
CA ALA A 307 -9.72 7.53 11.09
C ALA A 307 -9.92 8.29 9.77
N TYR A 308 -8.90 8.28 8.91
CA TYR A 308 -8.97 8.87 7.56
C TYR A 308 -10.03 8.18 6.71
N ARG A 309 -10.04 6.84 6.71
CA ARG A 309 -11.06 6.06 5.98
C ARG A 309 -12.46 6.23 6.56
N THR A 310 -12.58 6.35 7.87
CA THR A 310 -13.85 6.69 8.53
C THR A 310 -14.40 8.02 8.01
N ALA A 311 -13.57 9.07 7.97
CA ALA A 311 -13.98 10.38 7.45
C ALA A 311 -14.42 10.32 5.98
N ILE A 312 -13.67 9.59 5.14
CA ILE A 312 -14.01 9.38 3.71
C ILE A 312 -15.32 8.60 3.57
N ALA A 313 -15.53 7.54 4.36
CA ALA A 313 -16.74 6.73 4.31
C ALA A 313 -17.99 7.55 4.70
N TYR A 314 -17.90 8.38 5.74
CA TYR A 314 -18.96 9.35 6.08
C TYR A 314 -19.21 10.36 4.97
N SER A 315 -18.13 10.92 4.41
CA SER A 315 -18.23 11.86 3.30
C SER A 315 -18.96 11.24 2.11
N ARG A 316 -18.58 10.03 1.70
CA ARG A 316 -19.20 9.30 0.59
C ARG A 316 -20.62 8.86 0.89
N GLY A 317 -20.89 8.41 2.11
CA GLY A 317 -22.24 8.06 2.57
C GLY A 317 -23.20 9.26 2.55
N SER A 318 -22.67 10.48 2.69
CA SER A 318 -23.47 11.72 2.59
C SER A 318 -23.74 12.17 1.15
N THR A 319 -23.09 11.57 0.14
CA THR A 319 -23.24 11.94 -1.28
C THR A 319 -24.24 11.01 -1.96
N PRO A 320 -25.22 11.51 -2.74
CA PRO A 320 -26.22 10.67 -3.40
C PRO A 320 -25.58 9.72 -4.40
N VAL A 321 -25.66 8.42 -4.10
CA VAL A 321 -25.15 7.35 -4.95
C VAL A 321 -26.15 7.08 -6.08
N ARG A 322 -25.94 7.71 -7.25
CA ARG A 322 -26.66 7.50 -8.53
C ARG A 322 -28.18 7.75 -8.51
N ARG A 323 -28.73 8.10 -9.69
CA ARG A 323 -30.19 8.01 -9.93
C ARG A 323 -30.63 6.55 -9.74
N GLY A 324 -31.54 6.30 -8.79
CA GLY A 324 -32.18 4.99 -8.59
C GLY A 324 -31.89 4.28 -7.26
N SER A 325 -31.02 4.81 -6.39
CA SER A 325 -30.86 4.30 -5.03
C SER A 325 -31.98 4.81 -4.11
N PRO A 326 -32.43 4.03 -3.10
CA PRO A 326 -33.34 4.56 -2.08
C PRO A 326 -32.68 5.76 -1.42
N ARG A 327 -33.33 6.93 -1.52
CA ARG A 327 -32.82 8.17 -0.97
C ARG A 327 -32.82 8.04 0.56
N LEU A 328 -31.65 8.26 1.17
CA LEU A 328 -31.59 8.58 2.60
C LEU A 328 -32.41 9.85 2.82
N SER A 329 -33.00 10.00 4.00
CA SER A 329 -33.68 11.25 4.34
C SER A 329 -32.67 12.40 4.36
N GLU A 330 -33.13 13.61 4.07
CA GLU A 330 -32.28 14.81 4.05
C GLU A 330 -31.56 15.01 5.39
N ASN A 331 -32.29 14.81 6.50
CA ASN A 331 -31.75 14.85 7.86
C ASN A 331 -30.64 13.81 8.12
N GLU A 332 -30.75 12.60 7.58
CA GLU A 332 -29.69 11.58 7.69
C GLU A 332 -28.44 11.99 6.90
N MET A 333 -28.61 12.53 5.70
CA MET A 333 -27.50 13.00 4.88
C MET A 333 -26.77 14.19 5.51
N GLU A 334 -27.50 15.12 6.12
CA GLU A 334 -26.93 16.25 6.86
C GLU A 334 -26.15 15.77 8.09
N ARG A 335 -26.71 14.84 8.88
CA ARG A 335 -25.99 14.22 10.02
C ARG A 335 -24.71 13.53 9.59
N LEU A 336 -24.72 12.81 8.47
CA LEU A 336 -23.50 12.17 7.92
C LEU A 336 -22.48 13.22 7.48
N HIS A 337 -22.94 14.32 6.88
CA HIS A 337 -22.09 15.44 6.45
C HIS A 337 -21.38 16.10 7.64
N ASP A 338 -22.12 16.48 8.68
CA ASP A 338 -21.55 17.07 9.89
C ASP A 338 -20.60 16.12 10.61
N THR A 339 -20.93 14.82 10.61
CA THR A 339 -20.07 13.79 11.20
C THR A 339 -18.77 13.63 10.41
N ALA A 340 -18.81 13.68 9.08
CA ALA A 340 -17.59 13.69 8.26
C ALA A 340 -16.68 14.88 8.61
N ASN A 341 -17.24 16.08 8.74
CA ASN A 341 -16.50 17.29 9.10
C ASN A 341 -15.81 17.17 10.46
N ARG A 342 -16.51 16.65 11.47
CA ARG A 342 -15.94 16.36 12.81
C ARG A 342 -14.79 15.36 12.74
N HIS A 343 -14.90 14.32 11.91
CA HIS A 343 -13.81 13.35 11.71
C HIS A 343 -12.60 13.97 11.01
N PHE A 344 -12.80 14.84 10.02
CA PHE A 344 -11.70 15.58 9.40
C PHE A 344 -10.99 16.51 10.39
N ASP A 345 -11.72 17.21 11.27
CA ASP A 345 -11.10 18.04 12.31
C ASP A 345 -10.29 17.20 13.30
N ASP A 346 -10.83 16.05 13.69
CA ASP A 346 -10.13 15.13 14.57
C ASP A 346 -8.82 14.61 13.96
N LEU A 347 -8.84 14.25 12.67
CA LEU A 347 -7.66 13.86 11.92
C LEU A 347 -6.60 14.95 11.87
N GLU A 348 -6.99 16.20 11.61
CA GLU A 348 -6.07 17.33 11.63
C GLU A 348 -5.43 17.51 13.01
N ARG A 349 -6.19 17.32 14.10
CA ARG A 349 -5.65 17.34 15.48
C ARG A 349 -4.66 16.20 15.71
N ARG A 350 -4.97 14.98 15.28
CA ARG A 350 -4.09 13.79 15.41
C ARG A 350 -2.78 13.96 14.65
N LEU A 351 -2.81 14.62 13.48
CA LEU A 351 -1.62 14.89 12.66
C LEU A 351 -0.79 16.09 13.13
N ARG A 352 -1.14 16.76 14.23
CA ARG A 352 -0.29 17.79 14.84
C ARG A 352 1.01 17.13 15.33
N ARG A 353 2.17 17.78 15.09
CA ARG A 353 3.48 17.25 15.52
C ARG A 353 3.51 16.94 17.01
N ARG A 354 2.91 17.81 17.83
CA ARG A 354 2.79 17.61 19.29
C ARG A 354 1.99 16.35 19.66
N ALA A 355 0.91 16.06 18.94
CA ALA A 355 0.11 14.86 19.17
C ALA A 355 0.88 13.59 18.78
N LEU A 356 1.49 13.58 17.59
CA LEU A 356 2.33 12.47 17.13
C LEU A 356 3.54 12.23 18.03
N ALA A 357 4.23 13.28 18.45
CA ALA A 357 5.37 13.20 19.36
C ALA A 357 4.96 12.68 20.74
N ARG A 358 3.79 13.08 21.25
CA ARG A 358 3.22 12.52 22.49
C ARG A 358 2.92 11.03 22.35
N CYS A 359 2.29 10.61 21.25
CA CYS A 359 2.03 9.19 20.97
C CYS A 359 3.33 8.40 20.87
N TRP A 360 4.34 8.93 20.16
CA TRP A 360 5.66 8.34 20.07
C TRP A 360 6.34 8.25 21.44
N ALA A 361 6.37 9.32 22.24
CA ALA A 361 7.00 9.35 23.55
C ALA A 361 6.38 8.35 24.54
N ARG A 362 5.05 8.14 24.48
CA ARG A 362 4.36 7.11 25.27
C ARG A 362 4.86 5.69 25.01
N THR A 363 5.46 5.43 23.84
CA THR A 363 6.05 4.12 23.51
C THR A 363 7.48 3.93 24.03
N VAL A 364 8.07 4.97 24.65
CA VAL A 364 9.46 4.99 25.14
C VAL A 364 9.54 4.84 26.66
N VAL A 365 8.47 5.14 27.41
CA VAL A 365 8.45 5.10 28.88
C VAL A 365 8.62 3.66 29.39
N PRO A 366 9.71 3.36 30.14
CA PRO A 366 9.89 2.07 30.81
C PRO A 366 8.79 1.84 31.86
N GLY A 367 8.27 0.62 31.98
CA GLY A 367 7.33 0.26 33.05
C GLY A 367 5.83 0.26 32.70
N GLY A 368 5.44 0.50 31.43
CA GLY A 368 4.02 0.34 31.08
C GLY A 368 3.69 0.02 29.63
N ARG A 369 4.41 0.55 28.63
CA ARG A 369 3.96 0.47 27.22
C ARG A 369 5.08 0.45 26.19
N TRP A 370 6.23 -0.17 26.50
CA TRP A 370 7.28 -0.33 25.51
C TRP A 370 6.83 -1.24 24.37
N ASN A 371 6.53 -0.65 23.21
CA ASN A 371 6.09 -1.35 22.02
C ASN A 371 6.84 -0.82 20.79
N PRO A 372 7.95 -1.48 20.39
CA PRO A 372 8.76 -1.01 19.28
C PRO A 372 8.01 -0.96 17.94
N GLY A 373 6.99 -1.80 17.73
CA GLY A 373 6.15 -1.76 16.54
C GLY A 373 5.34 -0.47 16.45
N GLU A 374 4.68 -0.08 17.54
CA GLU A 374 3.98 1.21 17.60
C GLU A 374 4.95 2.39 17.52
N ARG A 375 6.11 2.29 18.17
CA ARG A 375 7.15 3.32 18.06
C ARG A 375 7.55 3.53 16.61
N ARG A 376 7.72 2.45 15.84
CA ARG A 376 8.03 2.52 14.41
C ARG A 376 6.88 3.17 13.64
N TYR A 377 5.64 2.76 13.88
CA TYR A 377 4.46 3.39 13.30
C TYR A 377 4.47 4.91 13.54
N TRP A 378 4.53 5.36 14.80
CA TRP A 378 4.56 6.77 15.14
C TRP A 378 5.79 7.50 14.59
N SER A 379 6.95 6.85 14.57
CA SER A 379 8.15 7.44 13.96
C SER A 379 7.96 7.67 12.46
N SER A 380 7.27 6.78 11.73
CA SER A 380 7.04 6.93 10.28
C SER A 380 6.21 8.18 9.94
N TRP A 381 5.42 8.68 10.90
CA TRP A 381 4.69 9.93 10.80
C TRP A 381 5.55 11.17 11.09
N LEU A 382 6.62 11.02 11.89
CA LEU A 382 7.50 12.11 12.31
C LEU A 382 8.74 12.26 11.43
N THR A 383 9.34 11.13 11.03
CA THR A 383 10.58 11.08 10.26
C THR A 383 10.29 11.07 8.77
N PRO A 384 11.05 11.81 7.96
CA PRO A 384 10.96 11.68 6.51
C PRO A 384 11.39 10.29 6.06
N LEU A 385 10.73 9.78 5.02
CA LEU A 385 11.12 8.58 4.29
C LEU A 385 12.53 8.77 3.69
N PRO A 386 13.32 7.69 3.56
CA PRO A 386 14.63 7.73 2.90
C PRO A 386 14.53 8.25 1.46
N LEU A 387 15.67 8.68 0.91
CA LEU A 387 15.75 9.16 -0.48
C LEU A 387 15.19 8.10 -1.45
N PRO A 388 14.46 8.51 -2.51
CA PRO A 388 14.25 9.89 -2.99
C PRO A 388 13.05 10.63 -2.37
N ALA A 389 12.23 9.98 -1.53
CA ALA A 389 10.93 10.50 -1.12
C ALA A 389 11.00 11.77 -0.25
N ARG A 390 12.04 11.96 0.58
CA ARG A 390 12.28 13.12 1.49
C ARG A 390 11.04 13.59 2.30
N ARG A 391 10.01 12.76 2.47
CA ARG A 391 8.69 13.17 3.00
C ARG A 391 8.26 12.28 4.14
N SER A 392 7.68 12.88 5.18
CA SER A 392 7.01 12.12 6.24
C SER A 392 5.62 11.66 5.76
N ARG A 393 5.11 10.53 6.28
CA ARG A 393 3.70 10.14 6.05
C ARG A 393 2.74 11.27 6.42
N ARG A 394 3.05 12.01 7.49
CA ARG A 394 2.28 13.16 7.95
C ARG A 394 2.11 14.25 6.89
N SER A 395 3.19 14.65 6.21
CA SER A 395 3.10 15.69 5.18
C SER A 395 2.20 15.26 4.02
N THR A 396 2.30 14.00 3.60
CA THR A 396 1.45 13.42 2.55
C THR A 396 -0.02 13.42 2.96
N PHE A 397 -0.33 12.91 4.15
CA PHE A 397 -1.71 12.83 4.64
C PHE A 397 -2.34 14.19 4.93
N ARG A 398 -1.58 15.19 5.41
CA ARG A 398 -2.15 16.53 5.63
C ARG A 398 -2.64 17.16 4.32
N GLY A 399 -1.87 17.03 3.24
CA GLY A 399 -2.31 17.48 1.93
C GLY A 399 -3.54 16.72 1.45
N ALA A 400 -3.51 15.39 1.59
CA ALA A 400 -4.63 14.52 1.23
C ALA A 400 -5.93 14.87 1.97
N ILE A 401 -5.88 15.13 3.28
CA ILE A 401 -7.06 15.48 4.10
C ILE A 401 -7.66 16.82 3.67
N VAL A 402 -6.82 17.83 3.40
CA VAL A 402 -7.31 19.13 2.92
C VAL A 402 -8.07 18.98 1.60
N ILE A 403 -7.56 18.13 0.70
CA ILE A 403 -8.19 17.87 -0.59
C ILE A 403 -9.44 16.99 -0.43
N ALA A 404 -9.41 15.99 0.44
CA ALA A 404 -10.58 15.15 0.75
C ALA A 404 -11.73 15.99 1.33
N ARG A 405 -11.43 16.91 2.24
CA ARG A 405 -12.39 17.88 2.78
C ARG A 405 -12.93 18.81 1.69
N ALA A 406 -12.09 19.24 0.74
CA ALA A 406 -12.55 19.99 -0.43
C ALA A 406 -13.48 19.15 -1.33
N GLY A 407 -13.20 17.85 -1.50
CA GLY A 407 -14.08 16.89 -2.17
C GLY A 407 -15.41 16.69 -1.44
N HIS A 408 -15.39 16.69 -0.11
CA HIS A 408 -16.59 16.64 0.72
C HIS A 408 -17.48 17.88 0.51
N THR A 409 -16.88 19.08 0.47
CA THR A 409 -17.58 20.33 0.09
C THR A 409 -18.18 20.24 -1.31
N MET A 410 -17.43 19.69 -2.28
CA MET A 410 -17.94 19.48 -3.66
C MET A 410 -19.15 18.53 -3.68
N GLY A 411 -19.09 17.44 -2.91
CA GLY A 411 -20.23 16.53 -2.73
C GLY A 411 -21.45 17.24 -2.13
N GLY A 412 -21.23 18.22 -1.25
CA GLY A 412 -22.26 19.12 -0.75
C GLY A 412 -22.93 19.93 -1.85
N ALA A 413 -22.14 20.58 -2.70
CA ALA A 413 -22.64 21.37 -3.82
C ALA A 413 -23.47 20.54 -4.81
N LEU A 414 -23.02 19.33 -5.16
CA LEU A 414 -23.74 18.42 -6.07
C LEU A 414 -25.12 17.96 -5.57
N ARG A 415 -25.42 18.13 -4.28
CA ARG A 415 -26.73 17.83 -3.68
C ARG A 415 -27.69 19.01 -3.71
N THR A 416 -27.15 20.20 -3.85
CA THR A 416 -27.93 21.42 -3.69
C THR A 416 -28.69 21.69 -4.98
N PRO A 417 -30.02 21.90 -4.94
CA PRO A 417 -30.78 22.36 -6.09
C PRO A 417 -30.23 23.67 -6.66
N ASP A 418 -30.30 23.82 -7.98
CA ASP A 418 -29.80 24.99 -8.72
C ASP A 418 -30.53 26.30 -8.32
N ASP A 419 -31.74 26.19 -7.79
CA ASP A 419 -32.59 27.29 -7.31
C ASP A 419 -32.43 27.59 -5.81
N SER A 420 -31.43 27.00 -5.16
CA SER A 420 -31.21 27.20 -3.72
C SER A 420 -30.97 28.68 -3.36
N PRO A 421 -31.60 29.21 -2.30
CA PRO A 421 -31.33 30.56 -1.81
C PRO A 421 -29.87 30.74 -1.35
N ARG A 422 -29.15 29.63 -1.12
CA ARG A 422 -27.72 29.61 -0.72
C ARG A 422 -26.76 29.51 -1.90
N LEU A 423 -27.23 29.65 -3.15
CA LEU A 423 -26.41 29.50 -4.36
C LEU A 423 -25.06 30.25 -4.29
N ARG A 424 -25.09 31.54 -3.90
CA ARG A 424 -23.88 32.37 -3.81
C ARG A 424 -22.89 31.89 -2.74
N GLU A 425 -23.40 31.34 -1.64
CA GLU A 425 -22.58 30.79 -0.57
C GLU A 425 -21.87 29.52 -1.05
N ILE A 426 -22.63 28.60 -1.66
CA ILE A 426 -22.11 27.34 -2.18
C ILE A 426 -21.09 27.58 -3.30
N GLN A 427 -21.34 28.55 -4.19
CA GLN A 427 -20.38 28.93 -5.21
C GLN A 427 -19.05 29.40 -4.60
N ARG A 428 -19.09 30.23 -3.55
CA ARG A 428 -17.87 30.66 -2.84
C ARG A 428 -17.17 29.50 -2.14
N GLU A 429 -17.93 28.54 -1.61
CA GLU A 429 -17.36 27.33 -1.01
C GLU A 429 -16.64 26.47 -2.05
N VAL A 430 -17.24 26.28 -3.23
CA VAL A 430 -16.62 25.58 -4.37
C VAL A 430 -15.34 26.29 -4.81
N GLU A 431 -15.38 27.61 -5.00
CA GLU A 431 -14.19 28.40 -5.35
C GLU A 431 -13.08 28.26 -4.29
N THR A 432 -13.47 28.31 -3.02
CA THR A 432 -12.55 28.09 -1.89
C THR A 432 -11.98 26.67 -1.90
N ALA A 433 -12.78 25.67 -2.27
CA ALA A 433 -12.35 24.28 -2.39
C ALA A 433 -11.28 24.15 -3.50
N PHE A 434 -11.50 24.72 -4.68
CA PHE A 434 -10.50 24.78 -5.75
C PHE A 434 -9.21 25.47 -5.28
N GLU A 435 -9.29 26.60 -4.58
CA GLU A 435 -8.12 27.29 -4.04
C GLU A 435 -7.36 26.46 -3.00
N ARG A 436 -8.07 25.71 -2.14
CA ARG A 436 -7.44 24.77 -1.19
C ARG A 436 -6.67 23.68 -1.93
N VAL A 437 -7.28 23.06 -2.94
CA VAL A 437 -6.62 21.99 -3.73
C VAL A 437 -5.42 22.53 -4.50
N ALA A 438 -5.56 23.68 -5.17
CA ALA A 438 -4.47 24.33 -5.92
C ALA A 438 -3.24 24.60 -5.04
N ARG A 439 -3.45 25.14 -3.82
CA ARG A 439 -2.37 25.39 -2.86
C ARG A 439 -1.67 24.12 -2.38
N GLN A 440 -2.35 22.99 -2.35
CA GLN A 440 -1.74 21.72 -1.95
C GLN A 440 -0.89 21.15 -3.07
N VAL A 441 -1.38 21.10 -4.31
CA VAL A 441 -0.73 20.34 -5.39
C VAL A 441 0.19 21.18 -6.29
N MET A 442 0.10 22.52 -6.25
CA MET A 442 0.88 23.42 -7.11
C MET A 442 1.82 24.35 -6.34
N SER A 443 2.95 24.73 -6.94
CA SER A 443 3.83 25.79 -6.44
C SER A 443 3.66 27.09 -7.22
N GLY A 444 3.97 28.22 -6.58
CA GLY A 444 4.42 29.46 -7.23
C GLY A 444 3.50 30.17 -8.24
N SER A 445 2.25 29.72 -8.44
CA SER A 445 1.32 30.31 -9.42
C SER A 445 0.45 31.41 -8.79
N ARG A 446 0.34 32.56 -9.45
CA ARG A 446 -0.59 33.64 -9.09
C ARG A 446 -1.92 33.43 -9.84
N GLY A 447 -3.03 33.84 -9.23
CA GLY A 447 -4.38 33.74 -9.81
C GLY A 447 -5.32 32.77 -9.09
N PRO A 448 -6.61 32.71 -9.49
CA PRO A 448 -7.61 31.85 -8.87
C PRO A 448 -7.27 30.36 -8.96
N GLY A 449 -7.54 29.61 -7.90
CA GLY A 449 -7.21 28.19 -7.79
C GLY A 449 -7.78 27.29 -8.89
N HIS A 450 -8.99 27.58 -9.37
CA HIS A 450 -9.60 26.82 -10.47
C HIS A 450 -8.81 26.98 -11.77
N LEU A 451 -8.43 28.20 -12.15
CA LEU A 451 -7.58 28.43 -13.33
C LEU A 451 -6.19 27.79 -13.19
N ARG A 452 -5.62 27.83 -11.98
CA ARG A 452 -4.33 27.19 -11.70
C ARG A 452 -4.42 25.68 -11.90
N LEU A 453 -5.47 25.03 -11.38
CA LEU A 453 -5.66 23.58 -11.48
C LEU A 453 -6.00 23.11 -12.89
N LEU A 454 -6.87 23.84 -13.61
CA LEU A 454 -7.33 23.49 -14.95
C LEU A 454 -6.28 23.83 -16.02
N TYR A 455 -5.53 24.93 -15.84
CA TYR A 455 -4.51 25.41 -16.79
C TYR A 455 -3.15 25.65 -16.13
N PRO A 456 -2.50 24.59 -15.62
CA PRO A 456 -1.26 24.73 -14.85
C PRO A 456 -0.09 25.35 -15.65
N GLN A 457 -0.12 25.30 -16.99
CA GLN A 457 0.95 25.84 -17.83
C GLN A 457 0.89 27.35 -18.07
N ARG A 458 -0.25 28.01 -17.77
CA ARG A 458 -0.49 29.43 -18.09
C ARG A 458 -0.47 30.35 -16.86
N GLY A 459 -0.12 29.83 -15.69
CA GLY A 459 -0.18 30.51 -14.39
C GLY A 459 0.74 31.73 -14.18
N HIS A 460 1.50 32.15 -15.19
CA HIS A 460 2.34 33.36 -15.14
C HIS A 460 1.73 34.56 -15.92
N SER A 461 0.77 34.33 -16.82
CA SER A 461 0.20 35.36 -17.70
C SER A 461 -1.27 35.71 -17.44
N LEU A 462 -1.94 35.00 -16.53
CA LEU A 462 -3.35 35.22 -16.18
C LEU A 462 -3.52 36.40 -15.19
N ARG A 463 -3.35 37.64 -15.67
CA ARG A 463 -3.66 38.86 -14.90
C ARG A 463 -5.11 39.33 -15.04
N GLY A 464 -5.93 38.69 -15.88
CA GLY A 464 -7.35 39.01 -16.08
C GLY A 464 -8.22 37.78 -15.91
N GLY A 465 -9.26 37.88 -15.07
CA GLY A 465 -10.19 36.79 -14.74
C GLY A 465 -11.19 36.43 -15.83
N VAL A 466 -10.82 36.54 -17.11
CA VAL A 466 -11.70 36.23 -18.24
C VAL A 466 -11.23 34.93 -18.89
N HIS A 467 -12.09 33.91 -18.84
CA HIS A 467 -11.93 32.66 -19.57
C HIS A 467 -12.11 32.91 -21.07
N ASP A 468 -11.10 32.61 -21.87
CA ASP A 468 -11.11 32.81 -23.34
C ASP A 468 -11.22 31.46 -24.06
N ALA A 469 -12.17 31.34 -24.99
CA ALA A 469 -12.44 30.13 -25.75
C ALA A 469 -11.23 29.65 -26.58
N ALA A 470 -10.30 30.54 -26.92
CA ALA A 470 -9.02 30.17 -27.56
C ALA A 470 -8.12 29.32 -26.65
N TRP A 471 -8.45 29.17 -25.36
CA TRP A 471 -7.76 28.28 -24.43
C TRP A 471 -8.03 26.80 -24.71
N HIS A 472 -9.12 26.50 -25.42
CA HIS A 472 -9.53 25.15 -25.84
C HIS A 472 -8.99 24.76 -27.22
N ALA A 473 -8.67 25.77 -28.06
CA ALA A 473 -8.34 25.60 -29.47
C ALA A 473 -6.92 25.05 -29.75
N THR A 474 -6.18 24.61 -28.73
CA THR A 474 -4.91 23.88 -28.93
C THR A 474 -5.07 22.41 -28.55
N PRO A 475 -5.75 21.59 -29.38
CA PRO A 475 -5.46 20.17 -29.37
C PRO A 475 -4.02 20.05 -29.88
N LEU A 476 -3.06 19.85 -29.00
CA LEU A 476 -1.72 19.45 -29.44
C LEU A 476 -1.90 18.15 -30.25
N PRO A 477 -1.66 18.16 -31.57
CA PRO A 477 -1.98 17.03 -32.42
C PRO A 477 -1.06 15.87 -32.04
N GLY A 478 -1.67 14.70 -31.81
CA GLY A 478 -1.01 13.40 -31.90
C GLY A 478 0.20 13.16 -30.98
N ARG A 479 0.20 13.62 -29.73
CA ARG A 479 1.34 13.36 -28.81
C ARG A 479 0.89 12.78 -27.47
N PRO A 480 1.35 11.57 -27.10
CA PRO A 480 0.93 10.89 -25.87
C PRO A 480 1.45 11.68 -24.67
N THR A 481 0.55 12.31 -23.92
CA THR A 481 0.62 12.67 -22.48
C THR A 481 1.91 13.30 -21.91
N SER A 482 2.89 13.65 -22.75
CA SER A 482 4.30 13.81 -22.34
C SER A 482 4.83 15.24 -22.44
N ARG A 483 3.96 16.27 -22.57
CA ARG A 483 4.36 17.68 -22.42
C ARG A 483 3.57 18.50 -21.40
N PHE A 484 2.75 17.90 -20.53
CA PHE A 484 2.25 18.55 -19.29
C PHE A 484 3.33 18.74 -18.20
N TRP A 485 4.60 18.75 -18.60
CA TRP A 485 5.78 18.86 -17.76
C TRP A 485 6.16 20.33 -17.59
N GLY A 486 5.37 21.05 -16.79
CA GLY A 486 5.73 22.39 -16.34
C GLY A 486 6.55 22.35 -15.04
N PRO A 487 7.46 23.33 -14.80
CA PRO A 487 8.26 23.47 -13.59
C PRO A 487 7.47 23.89 -12.32
N LEU A 488 6.14 24.04 -12.42
CA LEU A 488 5.24 24.46 -11.33
C LEU A 488 4.88 23.36 -10.32
N ARG A 489 5.73 22.33 -10.27
CA ARG A 489 5.60 21.24 -9.30
C ARG A 489 6.00 21.79 -7.94
N ARG A 490 5.17 21.54 -6.93
CA ARG A 490 5.61 21.69 -5.55
C ARG A 490 6.42 20.44 -5.19
N PRO A 491 7.76 20.52 -5.08
CA PRO A 491 8.53 19.38 -4.59
C PRO A 491 8.02 19.09 -3.17
N GLY A 492 7.41 17.92 -2.97
CA GLY A 492 6.83 17.56 -1.67
C GLY A 492 5.42 16.99 -1.68
N VAL A 493 4.66 17.11 -2.78
CA VAL A 493 3.26 16.66 -2.84
C VAL A 493 3.18 15.14 -2.99
N GLY A 494 2.81 14.44 -1.91
CA GLY A 494 2.72 12.98 -1.88
C GLY A 494 1.64 12.43 -2.82
N TRP A 495 1.79 11.19 -3.26
CA TRP A 495 0.90 10.56 -4.26
C TRP A 495 -0.58 10.63 -3.87
N LEU A 496 -0.91 10.41 -2.59
CA LEU A 496 -2.29 10.43 -2.12
C LEU A 496 -2.95 11.81 -2.27
N ALA A 497 -2.18 12.90 -2.16
CA ALA A 497 -2.71 14.24 -2.40
C ALA A 497 -3.03 14.45 -3.88
N HIS A 498 -2.17 13.96 -4.79
CA HIS A 498 -2.45 13.97 -6.23
C HIS A 498 -3.66 13.09 -6.57
N TYR A 499 -3.75 11.89 -6.00
CA TYR A 499 -4.90 11.02 -6.18
C TYR A 499 -6.21 11.68 -5.72
N ASN A 500 -6.25 12.22 -4.49
CA ASN A 500 -7.43 12.93 -4.01
C ASN A 500 -7.76 14.17 -4.86
N ALA A 501 -6.76 14.84 -5.44
CA ALA A 501 -7.00 15.98 -6.33
C ALA A 501 -7.65 15.51 -7.63
N ALA A 502 -7.27 14.35 -8.15
CA ALA A 502 -7.96 13.74 -9.28
C ALA A 502 -9.41 13.39 -8.94
N CYS A 503 -9.67 12.78 -7.78
CA CYS A 503 -11.03 12.51 -7.30
C CYS A 503 -11.84 13.81 -7.17
N PHE A 504 -11.27 14.85 -6.58
CA PHE A 504 -11.92 16.17 -6.48
C PHE A 504 -12.29 16.75 -7.86
N LEU A 505 -11.37 16.70 -8.83
CA LEU A 505 -11.60 17.21 -10.18
C LEU A 505 -12.61 16.36 -10.95
N ALA A 506 -12.61 15.04 -10.74
CA ALA A 506 -13.61 14.14 -11.32
C ALA A 506 -15.00 14.40 -10.74
N LEU A 507 -15.12 14.66 -9.43
CA LEU A 507 -16.37 15.07 -8.79
C LEU A 507 -16.88 16.42 -9.30
N ALA A 508 -15.99 17.30 -9.77
CA ALA A 508 -16.37 18.60 -10.32
C ALA A 508 -16.96 18.52 -11.75
N ILE A 509 -16.74 17.42 -12.49
CA ILE A 509 -17.24 17.23 -13.86
C ILE A 509 -18.77 17.44 -13.97
N PRO A 510 -19.62 16.77 -13.15
CA PRO A 510 -21.08 16.92 -13.24
C PRO A 510 -21.63 18.18 -12.54
N LEU A 511 -20.78 19.15 -12.16
CA LEU A 511 -21.22 20.33 -11.43
C LEU A 511 -22.12 21.21 -12.33
N ALA A 512 -23.29 21.60 -11.82
CA ALA A 512 -24.23 22.43 -12.55
C ALA A 512 -23.65 23.84 -12.80
N PRO A 513 -24.01 24.50 -13.92
CA PRO A 513 -23.44 25.80 -14.31
C PRO A 513 -23.46 26.85 -13.20
N ALA A 514 -24.54 26.88 -12.41
CA ALA A 514 -24.74 27.85 -11.34
C ALA A 514 -23.68 27.77 -10.22
N PHE A 515 -23.05 26.61 -10.02
CA PHE A 515 -22.03 26.39 -9.00
C PHE A 515 -20.59 26.47 -9.53
N ARG A 516 -20.40 26.62 -10.84
CA ARG A 516 -19.06 26.63 -11.45
C ARG A 516 -18.29 27.93 -11.10
N PRO A 517 -17.01 27.83 -10.71
CA PRO A 517 -16.13 28.98 -10.55
C PRO A 517 -16.04 29.81 -11.84
N GLY A 518 -15.94 31.14 -11.73
CA GLY A 518 -15.58 31.98 -12.90
C GLY A 518 -16.61 32.05 -14.04
N ARG A 519 -17.83 31.52 -13.84
CA ARG A 519 -18.95 31.55 -14.82
C ARG A 519 -18.64 30.86 -16.15
N TYR A 520 -18.10 29.63 -16.11
CA TYR A 520 -18.05 28.77 -17.30
C TYR A 520 -19.46 28.61 -17.90
N ALA A 521 -19.69 29.19 -19.08
CA ALA A 521 -20.99 29.21 -19.76
C ALA A 521 -21.27 27.94 -20.58
N ASP A 522 -20.23 27.18 -20.94
CA ASP A 522 -20.31 25.98 -21.79
C ASP A 522 -20.05 24.70 -20.96
N ASP A 523 -21.05 23.80 -20.93
CA ASP A 523 -21.01 22.50 -20.26
C ASP A 523 -19.93 21.57 -20.81
N GLY A 524 -19.68 21.61 -22.12
CA GLY A 524 -18.71 20.73 -22.78
C GLY A 524 -17.29 21.04 -22.37
N GLN A 525 -16.93 22.33 -22.36
CA GLN A 525 -15.59 22.81 -22.04
C GLN A 525 -15.22 22.55 -20.58
N TRP A 526 -16.15 22.80 -19.64
CA TRP A 526 -15.92 22.56 -18.21
C TRP A 526 -15.60 21.09 -17.92
N SER A 527 -16.41 20.18 -18.46
CA SER A 527 -16.26 18.74 -18.30
C SER A 527 -14.92 18.26 -18.84
N GLU A 528 -14.53 18.72 -20.03
CA GLU A 528 -13.27 18.34 -20.66
C GLU A 528 -12.04 18.84 -19.89
N ASP A 529 -12.07 20.10 -19.42
CA ASP A 529 -10.97 20.67 -18.64
C ASP A 529 -10.80 19.98 -17.29
N CYS A 530 -11.91 19.72 -16.58
CA CYS A 530 -11.89 18.95 -15.35
C CYS A 530 -11.33 17.54 -15.58
N ALA A 531 -11.75 16.86 -16.65
CA ALA A 531 -11.25 15.55 -17.01
C ALA A 531 -9.74 15.56 -17.31
N ARG A 532 -9.28 16.55 -18.09
CA ARG A 532 -7.87 16.72 -18.43
C ARG A 532 -7.01 16.97 -17.19
N ALA A 533 -7.47 17.85 -16.31
CA ALA A 533 -6.80 18.14 -15.06
C ALA A 533 -6.78 16.92 -14.12
N ALA A 534 -7.88 16.17 -14.02
CA ALA A 534 -7.98 14.96 -13.21
C ALA A 534 -6.98 13.89 -13.66
N LEU A 535 -6.90 13.62 -14.97
CA LEU A 535 -5.92 12.66 -15.52
C LEU A 535 -4.48 13.08 -15.27
N ASN A 536 -4.17 14.38 -15.39
CA ASN A 536 -2.84 14.89 -15.05
C ASN A 536 -2.51 14.61 -13.57
N GLN A 537 -3.47 14.79 -12.65
CA GLN A 537 -3.24 14.45 -11.23
C GLN A 537 -3.11 12.94 -10.99
N LEU A 538 -3.87 12.08 -11.69
CA LEU A 538 -3.69 10.62 -11.62
C LEU A 538 -2.30 10.18 -12.10
N ASP A 539 -1.85 10.71 -13.24
CA ASP A 539 -0.52 10.48 -13.77
C ASP A 539 0.56 10.87 -12.75
N ASN A 540 0.41 12.02 -12.09
CA ASN A 540 1.33 12.47 -11.05
C ASN A 540 1.33 11.54 -9.83
N SER A 541 0.16 11.02 -9.44
CA SER A 541 0.07 10.01 -8.38
C SER A 541 0.83 8.74 -8.75
N LEU A 542 0.60 8.19 -9.95
CA LEU A 542 1.21 6.95 -10.43
C LEU A 542 2.73 7.05 -10.63
N ARG A 543 3.24 8.23 -10.98
CA ARG A 543 4.69 8.48 -11.17
C ARG A 543 5.43 8.72 -9.86
N THR A 544 4.74 8.83 -8.73
CA THR A 544 5.40 9.03 -7.45
C THR A 544 6.05 7.70 -7.01
N PRO A 545 7.37 7.65 -6.71
CA PRO A 545 8.06 6.38 -6.45
C PRO A 545 7.55 5.55 -5.27
N ASP A 546 6.86 6.18 -4.32
CA ASP A 546 6.26 5.54 -3.14
C ASP A 546 4.74 5.35 -3.28
N THR A 547 4.22 5.37 -4.51
CA THR A 547 2.80 5.13 -4.76
C THR A 547 2.42 3.70 -4.38
N GLU A 548 1.34 3.57 -3.61
CA GLU A 548 0.69 2.29 -3.30
C GLU A 548 -0.61 2.15 -4.11
N LEU A 549 -0.81 3.03 -5.11
CA LEU A 549 -2.01 3.06 -5.94
C LEU A 549 -1.99 1.90 -6.94
N THR A 550 -3.02 1.05 -6.91
CA THR A 550 -3.23 -0.02 -7.88
C THR A 550 -4.22 0.39 -8.96
N THR A 551 -4.07 -0.16 -10.17
CA THR A 551 -5.02 0.05 -11.28
C THR A 551 -6.44 -0.40 -10.92
N GLY A 552 -6.56 -1.50 -10.17
CA GLY A 552 -7.84 -1.96 -9.63
C GLY A 552 -8.51 -0.90 -8.74
N TRP A 553 -7.76 -0.23 -7.87
CA TRP A 553 -8.35 0.81 -7.03
C TRP A 553 -8.82 2.04 -7.84
N ILE A 554 -8.03 2.50 -8.82
CA ILE A 554 -8.40 3.62 -9.71
C ILE A 554 -9.73 3.35 -10.43
N LEU A 555 -9.89 2.13 -10.97
CA LEU A 555 -11.06 1.76 -11.76
C LEU A 555 -12.36 1.78 -10.96
N HIS A 556 -12.28 1.39 -9.69
CA HIS A 556 -13.46 1.12 -8.86
C HIS A 556 -13.76 2.22 -7.84
N ASP A 557 -12.98 3.30 -7.84
CA ASP A 557 -13.28 4.44 -6.98
C ASP A 557 -14.50 5.21 -7.50
N ALA A 558 -15.52 5.35 -6.64
CA ALA A 558 -16.77 6.02 -6.98
C ALA A 558 -16.55 7.48 -7.40
N ASP A 559 -15.56 8.16 -6.82
CA ASP A 559 -15.29 9.57 -7.07
C ASP A 559 -14.69 9.80 -8.47
N LEU A 560 -14.10 8.76 -9.09
CA LEU A 560 -13.56 8.80 -10.46
C LEU A 560 -14.59 8.38 -11.52
N GLN A 561 -15.80 7.96 -11.15
CA GLN A 561 -16.77 7.43 -12.14
C GLN A 561 -17.16 8.45 -13.21
N ALA A 562 -17.29 9.73 -12.85
CA ALA A 562 -17.62 10.77 -13.83
C ALA A 562 -16.51 10.95 -14.87
N LEU A 563 -15.25 10.79 -14.46
CA LEU A 563 -14.09 10.86 -15.36
C LEU A 563 -14.15 9.75 -16.42
N TRP A 564 -14.48 8.53 -16.03
CA TRP A 564 -14.55 7.38 -16.95
C TRP A 564 -15.69 7.46 -17.97
N LYS A 565 -16.67 8.35 -17.77
CA LYS A 565 -17.73 8.64 -18.74
C LYS A 565 -17.33 9.66 -19.80
N THR A 566 -16.22 10.36 -19.61
CA THR A 566 -15.68 11.30 -20.61
C THR A 566 -14.88 10.53 -21.66
N GLU A 567 -14.83 11.05 -22.89
CA GLU A 567 -14.03 10.45 -23.96
C GLU A 567 -12.54 10.38 -23.59
N LEU A 568 -12.02 11.45 -22.97
CA LEU A 568 -10.63 11.54 -22.53
C LEU A 568 -10.30 10.48 -21.47
N GLY A 569 -11.16 10.34 -20.45
CA GLY A 569 -11.02 9.31 -19.42
C GLY A 569 -11.09 7.90 -19.99
N ALA A 570 -11.98 7.67 -20.96
CA ALA A 570 -12.09 6.38 -21.63
C ALA A 570 -10.84 6.00 -22.43
N ARG A 571 -10.27 6.95 -23.18
CA ARG A 571 -9.02 6.77 -23.91
C ARG A 571 -7.84 6.51 -22.96
N TRP A 572 -7.73 7.26 -21.86
CA TRP A 572 -6.68 7.04 -20.87
C TRP A 572 -6.78 5.67 -20.20
N ALA A 573 -7.99 5.24 -19.82
CA ALA A 573 -8.18 3.92 -19.24
C ALA A 573 -7.78 2.80 -20.22
N SER A 574 -8.17 2.93 -21.50
CA SER A 574 -7.74 2.01 -22.56
C SER A 574 -6.22 1.95 -22.69
N PHE A 575 -5.54 3.11 -22.72
CA PHE A 575 -4.07 3.18 -22.79
C PHE A 575 -3.39 2.51 -21.59
N MET A 576 -3.96 2.64 -20.40
CA MET A 576 -3.45 2.02 -19.17
C MET A 576 -3.81 0.54 -19.02
N GLY A 577 -4.46 -0.07 -20.02
CA GLY A 577 -4.93 -1.46 -19.96
C GLY A 577 -6.05 -1.66 -18.92
N VAL A 578 -6.79 -0.59 -18.59
CA VAL A 578 -7.87 -0.60 -17.60
C VAL A 578 -9.19 -0.89 -18.33
N PRO A 579 -9.82 -2.05 -18.12
CA PRO A 579 -11.06 -2.40 -18.82
C PRO A 579 -12.23 -1.56 -18.26
N LEU A 580 -12.67 -0.57 -19.02
CA LEU A 580 -13.91 0.14 -18.71
C LEU A 580 -15.11 -0.68 -19.17
N SER A 581 -16.08 -0.90 -18.28
CA SER A 581 -17.41 -1.30 -18.70
C SER A 581 -17.95 -0.20 -19.62
N ARG A 582 -18.17 -0.52 -20.91
CA ARG A 582 -18.80 0.41 -21.87
C ARG A 582 -20.17 0.80 -21.32
N ALA A 583 -20.29 2.00 -20.77
CA ALA A 583 -21.57 2.66 -20.63
C ALA A 583 -21.96 3.11 -22.04
N ARG A 584 -22.88 2.38 -22.67
CA ARG A 584 -23.67 2.90 -23.80
C ARG A 584 -24.79 3.76 -23.24
#